data_AF-A0A7Y3YTY9-F1
#
_entry.id   AF-A0A7Y3YTY9-F1
#
_cell.length_a   1.000
_cell.length_b   1.000
_cell.length_c   1.000
_cell.angle_alpha   90.00
_cell.angle_beta   90.00
_cell.angle_gamma   90.00
#
_symmetry.space_group_name_H-M   'P 1'
#
loop_
_entity.id
_entity.type
_entity.pdbx_description
1 polymer ?
#
loop_
_entity_poly.entity_id
_entity_poly.type
_entity_poly.pdbx_seq_one_letter_code
_entity_poly.pdbx_strand_id
1 'polypeptide(L)'
;MPLTFSQFLESVRTNRDLTQQEMVDLLSSSDADFSKLDLTTFSRWERGITTPKLSKQLLVARAMDEDVVKLIDPDVKAKEKNKRHFDKMTNRILHPYSTTPKTFSHYYHGSLAKQHSLCEQ
;
A
#
# COMPACT_ATOMS: atom_id res chain seq x y z
N MET A 1 7.27 -10.73 25.15
CA MET A 1 7.91 -9.40 25.24
C MET A 1 7.30 -8.57 24.13
N PRO A 2 6.77 -7.36 24.38
CA PRO A 2 6.23 -6.53 23.30
C PRO A 2 7.36 -6.18 22.32
N LEU A 3 7.13 -6.41 21.03
CA LEU A 3 8.11 -6.05 19.99
C LEU A 3 8.27 -4.53 19.96
N THR A 4 9.52 -4.05 19.99
CA THR A 4 9.83 -2.62 19.92
C THR A 4 9.90 -2.17 18.46
N PHE A 5 9.69 -0.87 18.21
CA PHE A 5 9.80 -0.28 16.87
C PHE A 5 11.15 -0.58 16.19
N SER A 6 12.23 -0.64 16.97
CA SER A 6 13.56 -1.01 16.49
C SER A 6 13.60 -2.41 15.89
N GLN A 7 12.99 -3.39 16.56
CA GLN A 7 12.88 -4.76 16.09
C GLN A 7 11.97 -4.88 14.87
N PHE A 8 10.89 -4.08 14.83
CA PHE A 8 10.05 -3.97 13.64
C PHE A 8 10.87 -3.50 12.43
N LEU A 9 11.63 -2.41 12.55
CA LEU A 9 12.49 -1.90 11.47
C LEU A 9 13.50 -2.94 10.99
N GLU A 10 14.21 -3.58 11.92
CA GLU A 10 15.19 -4.62 11.61
C GLU A 10 14.54 -5.79 10.87
N SER A 11 13.35 -6.23 11.32
CA SER A 11 12.61 -7.32 10.68
C SER A 11 12.17 -6.96 9.26
N VAL A 12 11.65 -5.75 9.05
CA VAL A 12 11.21 -5.28 7.72
C VAL A 12 12.39 -5.16 6.77
N ARG A 13 13.53 -4.64 7.26
CA ARG A 13 14.76 -4.53 6.46
C ARG A 13 15.28 -5.90 6.06
N THR A 14 15.35 -6.84 7.01
CA THR A 14 15.91 -8.18 6.80
C THR A 14 15.00 -9.02 5.91
N ASN A 15 13.68 -8.92 6.05
CA ASN A 15 12.72 -9.62 5.17
C ASN A 15 12.79 -9.20 3.70
N ARG A 16 13.44 -8.06 3.41
CA ARG A 16 13.58 -7.50 2.07
C ARG A 16 15.02 -7.52 1.56
N ASP A 17 15.95 -8.08 2.35
CA ASP A 17 17.38 -8.09 2.08
C ASP A 17 17.97 -6.70 1.75
N LEU A 18 17.46 -5.67 2.44
CA LEU A 18 17.90 -4.28 2.22
C LEU A 18 19.07 -3.91 3.14
N THR A 19 19.95 -3.07 2.61
CA THR A 19 20.93 -2.34 3.43
C THR A 19 20.28 -1.18 4.16
N GLN A 20 20.93 -0.68 5.22
CA GLN A 20 20.44 0.51 5.94
C GLN A 20 20.35 1.74 5.03
N GLN A 21 21.27 1.87 4.07
CA GLN A 21 21.28 2.97 3.11
C GLN A 21 20.10 2.88 2.15
N GLU A 22 19.86 1.72 1.55
CA GLU A 22 18.73 1.52 0.64
C GLU A 22 17.39 1.76 1.34
N MET A 23 17.26 1.35 2.60
CA MET A 23 16.05 1.61 3.36
C MET A 23 15.82 3.11 3.61
N VAL A 24 16.88 3.88 3.86
CA VAL A 24 16.79 5.34 3.97
C VAL A 24 16.41 5.99 2.65
N ASP A 25 16.97 5.53 1.54
CA ASP A 25 16.67 6.07 0.21
C ASP A 25 15.21 5.78 -0.19
N LEU A 26 14.70 4.58 0.13
CA LEU A 26 13.29 4.22 -0.04
C LEU A 26 12.36 5.07 0.82
N LEU A 27 12.70 5.27 2.09
CA LEU A 27 11.89 6.12 2.97
C LEU A 27 11.90 7.58 2.51
N SER A 28 13.06 8.10 2.13
CA SER A 28 13.22 9.49 1.66
C SER A 28 12.48 9.76 0.36
N SER A 29 12.33 8.76 -0.51
CA SER A 29 11.54 8.86 -1.74
C SER A 29 10.04 8.65 -1.54
N SER A 30 9.63 8.01 -0.43
CA SER A 30 8.22 7.71 -0.15
C SER A 30 7.41 8.90 0.40
N ASP A 31 8.00 9.73 1.27
CA ASP A 31 7.30 10.82 1.96
C ASP A 31 8.25 11.99 2.26
N ALA A 32 7.74 13.21 2.11
CA ALA A 32 8.49 14.43 2.39
C ALA A 32 8.97 14.53 3.85
N ASP A 33 8.27 13.89 4.80
CA ASP A 33 8.66 13.84 6.21
C ASP A 33 9.95 13.06 6.49
N PHE A 34 10.41 12.28 5.51
CA PHE A 34 11.68 11.55 5.51
C PHE A 34 12.73 12.15 4.58
N SER A 35 12.45 13.25 3.88
CA SER A 35 13.42 13.91 2.99
C SER A 35 14.75 14.31 3.66
N LYS A 36 14.74 14.49 4.98
CA LYS A 36 15.92 14.81 5.81
C LYS A 36 16.37 13.63 6.68
N LEU A 37 15.96 12.41 6.35
CA LEU A 37 16.33 11.23 7.12
C LEU A 37 17.77 10.84 6.77
N ASP A 38 18.67 10.99 7.74
CA ASP A 38 20.05 10.56 7.57
C ASP A 38 20.24 9.09 7.96
N LEU A 39 21.24 8.43 7.34
CA LEU A 39 21.67 7.08 7.68
C LEU A 39 21.95 6.90 9.18
N THR A 40 22.57 7.90 9.80
CA THR A 40 22.90 7.86 11.24
C THR A 40 21.65 7.87 12.11
N THR A 41 20.63 8.62 11.70
CA THR A 41 19.34 8.68 12.40
C THR A 41 18.59 7.36 12.27
N PHE A 42 18.56 6.78 11.06
CA PHE A 42 17.98 5.46 10.84
C PHE A 42 18.70 4.37 11.65
N SER A 43 20.03 4.37 11.66
CA SER A 43 20.83 3.41 12.46
C SER A 43 20.54 3.53 13.96
N ARG A 44 20.30 4.75 14.47
CA ARG A 44 19.86 4.96 15.86
C ARG A 44 18.45 4.43 16.13
N TRP A 45 17.55 4.49 15.15
CA TRP A 45 16.21 3.90 15.27
C TRP A 45 16.26 2.38 15.30
N GLU A 46 17.04 1.75 14.42
CA GLU A 46 17.20 0.29 14.37
C GLU A 46 17.86 -0.26 15.64
N ARG A 47 18.77 0.50 16.26
CA ARG A 47 19.37 0.14 17.56
C ARG A 47 18.47 0.47 18.77
N GLY A 48 17.34 1.14 18.56
CA GLY A 48 16.44 1.58 19.64
C GLY A 48 16.98 2.71 20.52
N ILE A 49 18.02 3.44 20.06
CA ILE A 49 18.61 4.58 20.80
C ILE A 49 17.64 5.75 20.81
N THR A 50 17.06 6.05 19.65
CA THR A 50 16.03 7.09 19.50
C THR A 50 14.81 6.48 18.84
N THR A 51 13.62 6.81 19.36
CA THR A 51 12.36 6.34 18.80
C THR A 51 11.61 7.52 18.21
N PRO A 52 11.26 7.50 16.91
CA PRO A 52 10.49 8.58 16.32
C PRO A 52 9.05 8.59 16.86
N LYS A 53 8.34 9.70 16.66
CA LYS A 53 6.91 9.81 17.03
C LYS A 53 6.07 8.76 16.31
N LEU A 54 4.97 8.33 16.93
CA LEU A 54 4.05 7.34 16.37
C LEU A 54 3.59 7.69 14.94
N SER A 55 3.38 8.97 14.64
CA SER A 55 3.04 9.42 13.27
C SER A 55 4.08 8.99 12.24
N LYS A 56 5.37 9.18 12.53
CA LYS A 56 6.46 8.74 11.66
C LYS A 56 6.59 7.22 11.62
N GLN A 57 6.36 6.53 12.73
CA GLN A 57 6.35 5.06 12.75
C GLN A 57 5.27 4.49 11.81
N LEU A 58 4.08 5.09 11.80
CA LEU A 58 3.00 4.71 10.88
C LEU A 58 3.34 5.03 9.42
N LEU A 59 4.00 6.16 9.16
CA LEU A 59 4.46 6.49 7.81
C LEU A 59 5.52 5.49 7.32
N VAL A 60 6.44 5.05 8.17
CA VAL A 60 7.38 3.97 7.82
C VAL A 60 6.64 2.69 7.47
N ALA A 61 5.67 2.26 8.30
CA ALA A 61 4.90 1.05 8.03
C ALA A 61 4.15 1.16 6.69
N ARG A 62 3.53 2.31 6.41
CA ARG A 62 2.87 2.58 5.12
C ARG A 62 3.85 2.58 3.94
N ALA A 63 4.99 3.26 4.06
CA ALA A 63 6.00 3.33 3.01
C ALA A 63 6.55 1.94 2.67
N MET A 64 6.64 1.08 3.68
CA MET A 64 7.03 -0.30 3.53
C MET A 64 5.86 -1.23 3.22
N ASP A 65 4.63 -0.78 2.98
CA ASP A 65 3.47 -1.65 2.76
C ASP A 65 3.33 -2.78 3.81
N GLU A 66 3.68 -2.45 5.06
CA GLU A 66 3.64 -3.36 6.20
C GLU A 66 2.43 -3.08 7.08
N ASP A 67 1.88 -4.14 7.69
CA ASP A 67 0.73 -4.01 8.55
C ASP A 67 1.09 -3.26 9.83
N VAL A 68 0.41 -2.15 10.09
CA VAL A 68 0.53 -1.35 11.33
C VAL A 68 0.22 -2.16 12.57
N VAL A 69 -0.51 -3.28 12.44
CA VAL A 69 -0.76 -4.20 13.55
C VAL A 69 0.56 -4.75 14.11
N LYS A 70 1.55 -5.05 13.26
CA LYS A 70 2.87 -5.53 13.70
C LYS A 70 3.62 -4.53 14.60
N LEU A 71 3.25 -3.24 14.50
CA LEU A 71 3.82 -2.15 15.27
C LEU A 71 3.15 -1.94 16.64
N ILE A 72 1.88 -2.36 16.77
CA ILE A 72 1.05 -2.17 17.98
C ILE A 72 0.99 -3.46 18.80
N ASP A 73 0.78 -4.58 18.13
CA ASP A 73 0.76 -5.91 18.73
C ASP A 73 1.20 -6.97 17.70
N PRO A 74 2.42 -7.50 17.83
CA PRO A 74 2.97 -8.46 16.88
C PRO A 74 2.28 -9.84 16.92
N ASP A 75 1.62 -10.18 18.04
CA ASP A 75 1.00 -11.49 18.24
C ASP A 75 -0.46 -11.51 17.74
N VAL A 76 -1.01 -10.34 17.41
CA VAL A 76 -2.36 -10.21 16.83
C VAL A 76 -2.33 -10.65 15.37
N LYS A 77 -2.67 -11.91 15.14
CA LYS A 77 -3.02 -12.40 13.80
C LYS A 77 -4.33 -11.74 13.37
N ALA A 78 -4.25 -10.87 12.37
CA ALA A 78 -5.43 -10.26 11.75
C ALA A 78 -6.43 -11.36 11.37
N LYS A 79 -7.68 -11.24 11.84
CA LYS A 79 -8.74 -12.21 11.51
C LYS A 79 -9.05 -12.11 10.02
N GLU A 80 -8.71 -13.14 9.25
CA GLU A 80 -8.95 -13.25 7.79
C GLU A 80 -10.40 -12.92 7.37
N LYS A 81 -11.38 -13.13 8.25
CA LYS A 81 -12.79 -12.78 8.00
C LYS A 81 -13.00 -11.29 7.74
N ASN A 82 -12.22 -10.41 8.35
CA ASN A 82 -12.34 -8.96 8.20
C ASN A 82 -11.75 -8.46 6.88
N LYS A 83 -10.69 -9.14 6.35
CA LYS A 83 -10.07 -8.80 5.07
C LYS A 83 -11.08 -8.87 3.93
N ARG A 84 -11.86 -9.96 3.86
CA ARG A 84 -12.89 -10.15 2.82
C ARG A 84 -13.89 -8.99 2.70
N HIS A 85 -14.34 -8.45 3.83
CA HIS A 85 -15.29 -7.33 3.81
C HIS A 85 -14.61 -6.05 3.32
N PHE A 86 -13.39 -5.82 3.78
CA PHE A 86 -12.58 -4.67 3.35
C PHE A 86 -12.27 -4.77 1.85
N ASP A 87 -11.79 -5.91 1.38
CA ASP A 87 -11.48 -6.17 -0.03
C ASP A 87 -12.68 -5.95 -0.94
N LYS A 88 -13.87 -6.35 -0.51
CA LYS A 88 -15.11 -6.11 -1.26
C LYS A 88 -15.41 -4.60 -1.38
N MET A 89 -15.14 -3.83 -0.32
CA MET A 89 -15.30 -2.38 -0.31
C MET A 89 -14.25 -1.70 -1.20
N THR A 90 -12.96 -2.01 -1.04
CA THR A 90 -11.87 -1.43 -1.83
C THR A 90 -11.99 -1.78 -3.31
N ASN A 91 -12.34 -3.02 -3.66
CA ASN A 91 -12.55 -3.39 -5.06
C ASN A 91 -13.68 -2.59 -5.71
N ARG A 92 -14.72 -2.24 -4.95
CA ARG A 92 -15.80 -1.38 -5.46
C ARG A 92 -15.31 0.02 -5.79
N ILE A 93 -14.35 0.54 -5.02
CA ILE A 93 -13.76 1.88 -5.19
C ILE A 93 -12.73 1.86 -6.33
N LEU A 94 -11.83 0.88 -6.35
CA LEU A 94 -10.76 0.78 -7.35
C LEU A 94 -11.28 0.34 -8.73
N HIS A 95 -12.33 -0.49 -8.76
CA HIS A 95 -12.88 -1.05 -9.99
C HIS A 95 -14.40 -0.81 -10.10
N PRO A 96 -14.85 0.46 -10.19
CA PRO A 96 -16.27 0.81 -10.10
C PRO A 96 -17.12 0.18 -11.21
N TYR A 97 -16.53 -0.12 -12.37
CA TYR A 97 -17.21 -0.73 -13.52
C TYR A 97 -17.01 -2.24 -13.65
N SER A 98 -16.21 -2.88 -12.78
CA SER A 98 -15.96 -4.33 -12.84
C SER A 98 -17.18 -5.19 -12.50
N THR A 99 -18.19 -4.60 -11.88
CA THR A 99 -19.46 -5.26 -11.55
C THR A 99 -20.45 -5.27 -12.71
N THR A 100 -20.12 -4.63 -13.84
CA THR A 100 -20.92 -4.74 -15.05
C THR A 100 -20.93 -6.19 -15.51
N PRO A 101 -22.11 -6.77 -15.81
CA PRO A 101 -22.17 -8.11 -16.36
C PRO A 101 -21.34 -8.13 -17.66
N LYS A 102 -20.47 -9.15 -17.81
CA LYS A 102 -19.60 -9.34 -19.00
C LYS A 102 -20.37 -9.36 -20.32
N THR A 103 -21.69 -9.52 -20.26
CA THR A 103 -22.59 -9.53 -21.40
C THR A 103 -23.07 -8.11 -21.70
N PHE A 104 -22.33 -7.39 -22.55
CA PHE A 104 -22.90 -6.26 -23.26
C PHE A 104 -23.97 -6.78 -24.22
N SER A 105 -25.23 -6.68 -23.82
CA SER A 105 -26.36 -6.88 -24.75
C SER A 105 -26.43 -5.64 -25.64
N HIS A 106 -25.95 -5.78 -26.88
CA HIS A 106 -26.18 -4.78 -27.91
C HIS A 106 -27.40 -5.22 -28.70
N TYR A 107 -28.42 -4.37 -28.75
CA TYR A 107 -29.57 -4.57 -29.62
C TYR A 107 -29.24 -3.90 -30.95
N TYR A 108 -29.16 -4.68 -32.01
CA TYR A 108 -29.00 -4.15 -33.36
C TYR A 108 -30.30 -3.47 -33.77
N HIS A 109 -30.35 -2.14 -33.66
CA HIS A 109 -31.44 -1.35 -34.22
C HIS A 109 -31.16 -1.15 -35.71
N GLY A 110 -32.00 -1.77 -36.56
CA GLY A 110 -31.87 -1.72 -38.03
C GLY A 110 -31.99 -0.31 -38.65
N SER A 111 -32.26 0.72 -37.84
CA SER A 111 -32.21 2.13 -38.26
C SER A 111 -30.82 2.59 -38.71
N LEU A 112 -29.76 1.87 -38.32
CA LEU A 112 -28.37 2.19 -38.66
C LEU A 112 -27.83 1.43 -39.89
N ALA A 113 -28.63 0.61 -40.56
CA ALA A 113 -28.21 -0.11 -41.76
C ALA A 113 -27.80 0.81 -42.93
N LYS A 114 -28.18 2.10 -42.88
CA LYS A 114 -27.80 3.15 -43.84
C LYS A 114 -26.68 4.08 -43.32
N GLN A 115 -25.93 3.71 -42.27
CA GLN A 115 -24.83 4.55 -41.79
C GLN A 115 -23.68 4.67 -42.81
N HIS A 116 -23.47 3.67 -43.66
CA HIS A 116 -22.40 3.71 -44.64
C HIS A 116 -22.56 4.86 -45.66
N SER A 117 -23.80 5.30 -45.93
CA SER A 117 -24.08 6.47 -46.77
C SER A 117 -23.97 7.82 -46.03
N LEU A 118 -23.73 7.83 -44.72
CA LEU A 118 -23.51 9.05 -43.94
C LEU A 118 -22.03 9.42 -43.82
N CYS A 119 -21.12 8.46 -44.07
CA CYS A 119 -19.67 8.67 -44.02
C CYS A 119 -19.03 8.88 -45.40
N GLU A 120 -19.81 8.83 -46.49
CA GLU A 120 -19.39 9.24 -47.82
C GLU A 120 -19.78 10.71 -48.06
N GLN A 121 -19.00 11.63 -47.48
CA GLN A 121 -18.92 13.04 -47.88
C GLN A 121 -17.46 13.49 -47.86
#